data_AF-A0A7Y3GZ99-F1
#
_entry.id   AF-A0A7Y3GZ99-F1
#
_cell.length_a   1.000
_cell.length_b   1.000
_cell.length_c   1.000
_cell.angle_alpha   90.00
_cell.angle_beta   90.00
_cell.angle_gamma   90.00
#
_symmetry.space_group_name_H-M   'P 1'
#
loop_
_entity.id
_entity.type
_entity.pdbx_description
1 polymer ?
#
loop_
_entity_poly.entity_id
_entity_poly.type
_entity_poly.pdbx_seq_one_letter_code
_entity_poly.pdbx_strand_id
1 'polypeptide(L)'
;MSEKASDLRERNYILALDAGGTMTDAILVLPDGSFTVGKSITRKEDEPRSYRDSVADAAQSIGMTSEEVHAQCGADIYCGTGMLNTVLTGQGRRVGLIVTRGFEDLTVMEGGLTYLGQSQAEALHQQLHRHTVPLVNPGDVVGVSERIGGGCYQGNIHLPAGHALIPLNEAQVREGAKTLIDRGVEVIGILFIYSFVNPEHEHRAKAIVEEVLAECGQALPVVCSADVAPVAKENNRLKSLLFQCFAAEQVRESLLQVETEAKSRGYVGRLLTLLSYGGAVNMEYPRLYETMISGPVGGLIGAQFVAEKLGIDNLVTADMGGTSFDVGLLVDRRLG
;
A
#
# COMPACT_ATOMS: atom_id res chain seq x y z
N MET A 1 -11.89 -24.77 37.54
CA MET A 1 -11.87 -23.56 36.69
C MET A 1 -10.62 -23.56 35.80
N SER A 2 -10.39 -24.61 35.03
CA SER A 2 -9.17 -24.82 34.24
C SER A 2 -9.52 -25.41 32.87
N GLU A 3 -10.33 -24.71 32.09
CA GLU A 3 -10.86 -25.25 30.82
C GLU A 3 -11.17 -24.17 29.78
N LYS A 4 -10.47 -23.02 29.83
CA LYS A 4 -10.66 -21.93 28.85
C LYS A 4 -9.37 -21.39 28.22
N ALA A 5 -8.24 -22.04 28.45
CA ALA A 5 -6.94 -21.62 27.89
C ALA A 5 -6.32 -22.64 26.92
N SER A 6 -7.02 -23.72 26.59
CA SER A 6 -6.51 -24.81 25.73
C SER A 6 -6.99 -24.79 24.27
N ASP A 7 -7.87 -23.86 23.89
CA ASP A 7 -8.61 -23.95 22.62
C ASP A 7 -7.91 -23.30 21.41
N LEU A 8 -6.92 -22.42 21.64
CA LEU A 8 -6.14 -21.82 20.54
C LEU A 8 -5.07 -22.78 19.96
N ARG A 9 -5.09 -24.06 20.36
CA ARG A 9 -4.27 -25.14 19.80
C ARG A 9 -5.10 -26.14 18.99
N GLU A 10 -6.38 -25.88 18.75
CA GLU A 10 -7.09 -26.57 17.68
C GLU A 10 -6.49 -26.12 16.36
N ARG A 11 -5.93 -27.10 15.64
CA ARG A 11 -5.08 -26.89 14.48
C ARG A 11 -5.93 -26.36 13.34
N ASN A 12 -5.85 -25.06 13.11
CA ASN A 12 -6.61 -24.39 12.07
C ASN A 12 -5.93 -24.52 10.70
N TYR A 13 -6.72 -24.55 9.64
CA TYR A 13 -6.21 -24.42 8.29
C TYR A 13 -5.57 -23.05 8.10
N ILE A 14 -4.54 -22.96 7.25
CA ILE A 14 -3.97 -21.69 6.81
C ILE A 14 -4.16 -21.57 5.30
N LEU A 15 -4.76 -20.48 4.87
CA LEU A 15 -4.86 -20.11 3.47
C LEU A 15 -3.79 -19.05 3.17
N ALA A 16 -3.00 -19.30 2.13
CA ALA A 16 -2.07 -18.34 1.58
C ALA A 16 -2.27 -18.27 0.07
N LEU A 17 -2.55 -17.08 -0.45
CA LEU A 17 -2.83 -16.88 -1.87
C LEU A 17 -1.86 -15.88 -2.48
N ASP A 18 -1.57 -16.10 -3.75
CA ASP A 18 -0.86 -15.17 -4.60
C ASP A 18 -1.66 -14.91 -5.89
N ALA A 19 -2.12 -13.67 -6.03
CA ALA A 19 -2.79 -13.20 -7.23
C ALA A 19 -1.77 -12.59 -8.20
N GLY A 20 -1.36 -13.42 -9.16
CA GLY A 20 -0.55 -13.01 -10.29
C GLY A 20 -1.37 -12.34 -11.40
N GLY A 21 -0.71 -12.01 -12.51
CA GLY A 21 -1.38 -11.40 -13.67
C GLY A 21 -2.29 -12.35 -14.45
N THR A 22 -2.04 -13.66 -14.38
CA THR A 22 -2.74 -14.71 -15.17
C THR A 22 -3.46 -15.74 -14.31
N MET A 23 -2.84 -16.18 -13.23
CA MET A 23 -3.36 -17.22 -12.35
C MET A 23 -3.33 -16.73 -10.91
N THR A 24 -4.35 -17.12 -10.15
CA THR A 24 -4.43 -16.94 -8.70
C THR A 24 -4.18 -18.29 -8.07
N ASP A 25 -3.04 -18.41 -7.39
CA ASP A 25 -2.60 -19.64 -6.75
C ASP A 25 -2.99 -19.61 -5.27
N ALA A 26 -3.48 -20.73 -4.74
CA ALA A 26 -3.81 -20.89 -3.33
C ALA A 26 -3.01 -22.06 -2.74
N ILE A 27 -2.45 -21.87 -1.56
CA ILE A 27 -1.85 -22.91 -0.73
C ILE A 27 -2.75 -23.07 0.49
N LEU A 28 -3.32 -24.25 0.64
CA LEU A 28 -4.06 -24.66 1.82
C LEU A 28 -3.16 -25.53 2.68
N VAL A 29 -2.71 -25.01 3.82
CA VAL A 29 -1.94 -25.77 4.81
C VAL A 29 -2.89 -26.44 5.79
N LEU A 30 -2.71 -27.74 5.96
CA LEU A 30 -3.53 -28.60 6.80
C LEU A 30 -3.03 -28.60 8.26
N PRO A 31 -3.89 -29.02 9.20
CA PRO A 31 -3.55 -29.22 10.61
C PRO A 31 -2.28 -30.01 10.92
N ASP A 32 -1.86 -30.91 10.04
CA ASP A 32 -0.68 -31.75 10.19
C ASP A 32 0.59 -31.16 9.55
N GLY A 33 0.48 -29.99 8.92
CA GLY A 33 1.56 -29.31 8.20
C GLY A 33 1.74 -29.77 6.76
N SER A 34 0.93 -30.73 6.26
CA SER A 34 0.83 -30.99 4.82
C SER A 34 0.10 -29.84 4.12
N PHE A 35 0.15 -29.79 2.80
CA PHE A 35 -0.53 -28.73 2.04
C PHE A 35 -1.10 -29.25 0.72
N THR A 36 -2.16 -28.59 0.26
CA THR A 36 -2.66 -28.71 -1.11
C THR A 36 -2.54 -27.38 -1.83
N VAL A 37 -2.52 -27.45 -3.16
CA VAL A 37 -2.45 -26.26 -4.02
C VAL A 37 -3.73 -26.20 -4.83
N GLY A 38 -4.32 -25.02 -4.88
CA GLY A 38 -5.43 -24.69 -5.77
C GLY A 38 -5.00 -23.67 -6.80
N LYS A 39 -5.65 -23.68 -7.94
CA LYS A 39 -5.31 -22.77 -9.04
C LYS A 39 -6.55 -22.31 -9.79
N SER A 40 -6.67 -21.00 -9.97
CA SER A 40 -7.74 -20.41 -10.78
C SER A 40 -7.20 -19.34 -11.74
N ILE A 41 -7.98 -19.02 -12.76
CA ILE A 41 -7.66 -17.90 -13.67
C ILE A 41 -7.89 -16.58 -12.92
N THR A 42 -6.95 -15.64 -12.99
CA THR A 42 -7.13 -14.31 -12.39
C THR A 42 -8.11 -13.47 -13.19
N ARG A 43 -9.11 -12.91 -12.51
CA ARG A 43 -10.08 -11.95 -13.05
C ARG A 43 -9.85 -10.62 -12.36
N LYS A 44 -9.20 -9.67 -13.04
CA LYS A 44 -8.91 -8.35 -12.46
C LYS A 44 -10.17 -7.56 -12.08
N GLU A 45 -11.26 -7.79 -12.81
CA GLU A 45 -12.56 -7.16 -12.53
C GLU A 45 -13.34 -7.88 -11.41
N ASP A 46 -12.90 -9.07 -10.98
CA ASP A 46 -13.57 -9.92 -10.00
C ASP A 46 -12.55 -10.79 -9.23
N GLU A 47 -11.68 -10.12 -8.48
CA GLU A 47 -10.69 -10.77 -7.61
C GLU A 47 -11.34 -11.71 -6.57
N PRO A 48 -12.49 -11.37 -5.94
CA PRO A 48 -13.18 -12.27 -5.01
C PRO A 48 -13.56 -13.61 -5.63
N ARG A 49 -14.01 -13.63 -6.89
CA ARG A 49 -14.28 -14.88 -7.61
C ARG A 49 -13.01 -15.68 -7.88
N SER A 50 -11.92 -15.01 -8.25
CA SER A 50 -10.62 -15.66 -8.49
C SER A 50 -10.10 -16.33 -7.22
N TYR A 51 -10.18 -15.61 -6.10
CA TYR A 51 -9.91 -16.09 -4.75
C TYR A 51 -10.74 -17.34 -4.45
N ARG A 52 -12.08 -17.24 -4.54
CA ARG A 52 -12.99 -18.35 -4.25
C ARG A 52 -12.68 -19.59 -5.07
N ASP A 53 -12.58 -19.42 -6.40
CA ASP A 53 -12.39 -20.53 -7.33
C ASP A 53 -11.06 -21.26 -7.02
N SER A 54 -10.01 -20.52 -6.60
CA SER A 54 -8.72 -21.09 -6.22
C SER A 54 -8.78 -21.85 -4.88
N VAL A 55 -9.46 -21.28 -3.87
CA VAL A 55 -9.65 -21.97 -2.58
C VAL A 55 -10.50 -23.23 -2.74
N ALA A 56 -11.53 -23.19 -3.59
CA ALA A 56 -12.38 -24.35 -3.85
C ALA A 56 -11.60 -25.51 -4.50
N ASP A 57 -10.72 -25.20 -5.46
CA ASP A 57 -9.83 -26.18 -6.10
C ASP A 57 -8.87 -26.84 -5.08
N ALA A 58 -8.28 -26.04 -4.19
CA ALA A 58 -7.43 -26.55 -3.10
C ALA A 58 -8.19 -27.46 -2.12
N ALA A 59 -9.42 -27.07 -1.75
CA ALA A 59 -10.26 -27.81 -0.81
C ALA A 59 -10.78 -29.13 -1.39
N GLN A 60 -11.10 -29.15 -2.70
CA GLN A 60 -11.59 -30.34 -3.39
C GLN A 60 -10.56 -31.49 -3.31
N SER A 61 -9.27 -31.17 -3.34
CA SER A 61 -8.17 -32.15 -3.24
C SER A 61 -8.18 -32.95 -1.92
N ILE A 62 -8.82 -32.42 -0.87
CA ILE A 62 -8.99 -33.10 0.43
C ILE A 62 -10.44 -33.50 0.72
N GLY A 63 -11.32 -33.43 -0.29
CA GLY A 63 -12.73 -33.78 -0.16
C GLY A 63 -13.55 -32.82 0.69
N MET A 64 -13.07 -31.59 0.88
CA MET A 64 -13.77 -30.54 1.63
C MET A 64 -14.34 -29.48 0.69
N THR A 65 -15.32 -28.76 1.19
CA THR A 65 -15.84 -27.55 0.56
C THR A 65 -15.04 -26.33 0.99
N SER A 66 -15.16 -25.25 0.20
CA SER A 66 -14.55 -23.97 0.55
C SER A 66 -15.06 -23.47 1.90
N GLU A 67 -16.37 -23.62 2.18
CA GLU A 67 -17.02 -23.19 3.41
C GLU A 67 -16.49 -23.92 4.65
N GLU A 68 -16.28 -25.24 4.56
CA GLU A 68 -15.71 -26.03 5.66
C GLU A 68 -14.28 -25.61 5.99
N VAL A 69 -13.47 -25.27 4.97
CA VAL A 69 -12.12 -24.75 5.14
C VAL A 69 -12.14 -23.37 5.78
N HIS A 70 -12.96 -22.44 5.27
CA HIS A 70 -13.05 -21.07 5.80
C HIS A 70 -13.51 -21.04 7.27
N ALA A 71 -14.49 -21.87 7.63
CA ALA A 71 -15.00 -21.97 9.00
C ALA A 71 -13.94 -22.43 10.01
N GLN A 72 -12.93 -23.17 9.55
CA GLN A 72 -11.83 -23.70 10.36
C GLN A 72 -10.49 -23.01 10.02
N CYS A 73 -10.52 -21.91 9.27
CA CYS A 73 -9.34 -21.18 8.85
C CYS A 73 -8.86 -20.25 9.97
N GLY A 74 -7.60 -20.41 10.37
CA GLY A 74 -6.99 -19.63 11.44
C GLY A 74 -6.27 -18.40 10.93
N ALA A 75 -5.83 -18.43 9.67
CA ALA A 75 -5.20 -17.30 9.00
C ALA A 75 -5.44 -17.41 7.50
N ASP A 76 -5.86 -16.30 6.91
CA ASP A 76 -6.05 -16.13 5.48
C ASP A 76 -5.19 -14.96 5.00
N ILE A 77 -4.20 -15.27 4.17
CA ILE A 77 -3.18 -14.34 3.69
C ILE A 77 -3.34 -14.21 2.17
N TYR A 78 -3.54 -12.99 1.70
CA TYR A 78 -3.65 -12.67 0.29
C TYR A 78 -2.55 -11.71 -0.13
N CYS A 79 -1.73 -12.16 -1.07
CA CYS A 79 -0.72 -11.37 -1.73
C CYS A 79 -1.08 -11.23 -3.20
N GLY A 80 -0.58 -10.19 -3.84
CA GLY A 80 -0.71 -10.08 -5.28
C GLY A 80 0.23 -9.04 -5.86
N THR A 81 0.21 -8.96 -7.19
CA THR A 81 1.04 -8.03 -7.97
C THR A 81 0.26 -6.79 -8.44
N GLY A 82 -0.99 -6.64 -7.98
CA GLY A 82 -1.91 -5.58 -8.44
C GLY A 82 -1.32 -4.18 -8.29
N MET A 83 -0.77 -3.87 -7.11
CA MET A 83 -0.22 -2.54 -6.81
C MET A 83 0.97 -2.18 -7.71
N LEU A 84 1.96 -3.07 -7.80
CA LEU A 84 3.14 -2.85 -8.63
C LEU A 84 2.75 -2.65 -10.10
N ASN A 85 1.86 -3.51 -10.61
CA ASN A 85 1.39 -3.41 -11.98
C ASN A 85 0.67 -2.08 -12.24
N THR A 86 -0.19 -1.62 -11.33
CA THR A 86 -0.88 -0.31 -11.43
C THR A 86 0.12 0.84 -11.55
N VAL A 87 1.20 0.81 -10.78
CA VAL A 87 2.26 1.82 -10.85
C VAL A 87 3.03 1.73 -12.18
N LEU A 88 3.42 0.51 -12.60
CA LEU A 88 4.18 0.29 -13.83
C LEU A 88 3.41 0.65 -15.10
N THR A 89 2.09 0.39 -15.13
CA THR A 89 1.24 0.71 -16.29
C THR A 89 0.70 2.14 -16.25
N GLY A 90 0.82 2.84 -15.12
CA GLY A 90 0.28 4.18 -14.93
C GLY A 90 -1.26 4.22 -14.93
N GLN A 91 -1.92 3.12 -14.56
CA GLN A 91 -3.38 2.97 -14.60
C GLN A 91 -4.04 3.11 -13.21
N GLY A 92 -3.43 3.89 -12.32
CA GLY A 92 -3.96 4.16 -10.99
C GLY A 92 -5.02 5.25 -10.97
N ARG A 93 -5.45 5.59 -9.75
CA ARG A 93 -6.42 6.67 -9.50
C ARG A 93 -5.88 8.01 -9.90
N ARG A 94 -6.74 8.87 -10.42
CA ARG A 94 -6.43 10.28 -10.62
C ARG A 94 -6.33 11.00 -9.27
N VAL A 95 -5.11 11.32 -8.87
CA VAL A 95 -4.81 11.96 -7.58
C VAL A 95 -5.02 13.47 -7.66
N GLY A 96 -5.67 14.04 -6.65
CA GLY A 96 -5.61 15.46 -6.32
C GLY A 96 -4.74 15.69 -5.08
N LEU A 97 -3.98 16.78 -5.04
CA LEU A 97 -3.13 17.11 -3.90
C LEU A 97 -3.43 18.48 -3.32
N ILE A 98 -3.58 18.53 -2.00
CA ILE A 98 -3.59 19.75 -1.21
C ILE A 98 -2.24 19.86 -0.51
N VAL A 99 -1.50 20.94 -0.78
CA VAL A 99 -0.17 21.15 -0.23
C VAL A 99 -0.01 22.52 0.40
N THR A 100 1.08 22.70 1.14
CA THR A 100 1.47 24.03 1.63
C THR A 100 1.68 24.95 0.43
N ARG A 101 1.05 26.13 0.45
CA ARG A 101 1.21 27.14 -0.61
C ARG A 101 2.69 27.50 -0.81
N GLY A 102 3.12 27.56 -2.06
CA GLY A 102 4.52 27.72 -2.47
C GLY A 102 5.29 26.40 -2.62
N PHE A 103 4.66 25.25 -2.38
CA PHE A 103 5.23 23.91 -2.53
C PHE A 103 4.48 23.06 -3.58
N GLU A 104 3.67 23.67 -4.43
CA GLU A 104 2.86 23.02 -5.47
C GLU A 104 3.74 22.26 -6.49
N ASP A 105 4.90 22.81 -6.83
CA ASP A 105 5.82 22.24 -7.83
C ASP A 105 6.69 21.09 -7.29
N LEU A 106 6.58 20.71 -6.01
CA LEU A 106 7.33 19.58 -5.43
C LEU A 106 7.16 18.28 -6.25
N THR A 107 5.99 18.09 -6.84
CA THR A 107 5.63 16.90 -7.64
C THR A 107 6.38 16.83 -8.96
N VAL A 108 6.77 18.00 -9.52
CA VAL A 108 7.45 18.11 -10.81
C VAL A 108 8.97 18.19 -10.64
N MET A 109 9.45 18.74 -9.52
CA MET A 109 10.88 18.87 -9.26
C MET A 109 11.59 17.54 -8.97
N GLU A 110 10.87 16.51 -8.50
CA GLU A 110 11.34 15.13 -8.27
C GLU A 110 12.57 15.00 -7.34
N GLY A 111 12.94 16.06 -6.62
CA GLY A 111 14.20 16.16 -5.88
C GLY A 111 15.45 16.15 -6.78
N GLY A 112 15.30 16.41 -8.09
CA GLY A 112 16.41 16.41 -9.06
C GLY A 112 16.95 15.01 -9.42
N LEU A 113 16.19 13.95 -9.15
CA LEU A 113 16.60 12.55 -9.34
C LEU A 113 16.35 12.01 -10.76
N THR A 114 16.63 12.82 -11.78
CA THR A 114 16.35 12.53 -13.20
C THR A 114 17.27 11.46 -13.84
N TYR A 115 18.25 10.97 -13.09
CA TYR A 115 19.25 9.98 -13.53
C TYR A 115 18.90 8.54 -13.12
N LEU A 116 17.84 8.32 -12.35
CA LEU A 116 17.44 6.98 -11.90
C LEU A 116 17.04 6.10 -13.08
N GLY A 117 17.48 4.84 -13.07
CA GLY A 117 17.24 3.87 -14.15
C GLY A 117 18.20 3.97 -15.34
N GLN A 118 19.13 4.92 -15.33
CA GLN A 118 20.14 5.06 -16.38
C GLN A 118 21.39 4.21 -16.09
N SER A 119 22.11 3.86 -17.15
CA SER A 119 23.45 3.28 -16.99
C SER A 119 24.40 4.27 -16.32
N GLN A 120 25.50 3.77 -15.74
CA GLN A 120 26.52 4.64 -15.12
C GLN A 120 27.05 5.69 -16.11
N ALA A 121 27.25 5.32 -17.38
CA ALA A 121 27.71 6.23 -18.40
C ALA A 121 26.71 7.36 -18.66
N GLU A 122 25.42 7.06 -18.75
CA GLU A 122 24.36 8.05 -18.98
C GLU A 122 24.14 8.97 -17.78
N ALA A 123 24.19 8.41 -16.55
CA ALA A 123 24.03 9.16 -15.32
C ALA A 123 25.07 10.29 -15.17
N LEU A 124 26.28 10.12 -15.73
CA LEU A 124 27.34 11.14 -15.73
C LEU A 124 27.11 12.29 -16.74
N HIS A 125 26.18 12.14 -17.69
CA HIS A 125 25.90 13.13 -18.73
C HIS A 125 24.53 13.77 -18.54
N GLN A 126 24.48 14.89 -17.82
CA GLN A 126 23.22 15.58 -17.46
C GLN A 126 22.31 15.93 -18.64
N GLN A 127 22.88 16.13 -19.84
CA GLN A 127 22.12 16.43 -21.06
C GLN A 127 21.24 15.25 -21.51
N LEU A 128 21.53 14.03 -21.05
CA LEU A 128 20.74 12.84 -21.36
C LEU A 128 19.59 12.64 -20.36
N HIS A 129 19.54 13.42 -19.29
CA HIS A 129 18.56 13.27 -18.23
C HIS A 129 17.20 13.81 -18.66
N ARG A 130 16.15 13.09 -18.27
CA ARG A 130 14.76 13.47 -18.53
C ARG A 130 13.95 13.26 -17.26
N HIS A 131 13.01 14.18 -17.02
CA HIS A 131 12.05 14.02 -15.94
C HIS A 131 11.09 12.88 -16.24
N THR A 132 10.68 12.17 -15.18
CA THR A 132 9.62 11.19 -15.32
C THR A 132 8.27 11.89 -15.47
N VAL A 133 7.28 11.18 -15.99
CA VAL A 133 5.91 11.72 -16.01
C VAL A 133 5.40 11.72 -14.56
N PRO A 134 4.96 12.87 -14.01
CA PRO A 134 4.46 12.92 -12.64
C PRO A 134 3.23 12.02 -12.45
N LEU A 135 3.16 11.30 -11.31
CA LEU A 135 1.99 10.48 -10.94
C LEU A 135 0.72 11.31 -10.67
N VAL A 136 0.90 12.62 -10.46
CA VAL A 136 -0.18 13.58 -10.26
C VAL A 136 -0.11 14.63 -11.35
N ASN A 137 -1.24 14.95 -11.95
CA ASN A 137 -1.30 16.05 -12.91
C ASN A 137 -0.97 17.36 -12.17
N PRO A 138 0.01 18.17 -12.63
CA PRO A 138 0.32 19.46 -11.97
C PRO A 138 -0.89 20.38 -11.86
N GLY A 139 -1.84 20.25 -12.79
CA GLY A 139 -3.13 20.95 -12.72
C GLY A 139 -3.95 20.56 -11.49
N ASP A 140 -3.82 19.35 -10.95
CA ASP A 140 -4.56 18.80 -9.80
C ASP A 140 -3.83 19.01 -8.46
N VAL A 141 -2.92 19.99 -8.39
CA VAL A 141 -2.24 20.40 -7.15
C VAL A 141 -2.71 21.78 -6.72
N VAL A 142 -3.15 21.92 -5.48
CA VAL A 142 -3.65 23.18 -4.90
C VAL A 142 -2.92 23.54 -3.61
N GLY A 143 -2.47 24.79 -3.54
CA GLY A 143 -1.74 25.34 -2.40
C GLY A 143 -2.63 26.08 -1.40
N VAL A 144 -2.59 25.64 -0.14
CA VAL A 144 -3.29 26.27 0.99
C VAL A 144 -2.33 27.11 1.80
N SER A 145 -2.77 28.27 2.28
CA SER A 145 -1.97 29.10 3.16
C SER A 145 -2.00 28.53 4.56
N GLU A 146 -0.97 27.77 4.91
CA GLU A 146 -0.67 27.35 6.27
C GLU A 146 0.84 27.18 6.44
N ARG A 147 1.34 27.15 7.69
CA ARG A 147 2.75 26.82 7.90
C ARG A 147 3.04 26.31 9.29
N ILE A 148 3.55 25.07 9.37
CA ILE A 148 4.20 24.54 10.57
C ILE A 148 5.72 24.79 10.46
N GLY A 149 6.30 25.24 11.57
CA GLY A 149 7.74 25.51 11.71
C GLY A 149 8.52 24.28 12.17
N GLY A 150 9.74 24.11 11.65
CA GLY A 150 10.70 23.09 12.09
C GLY A 150 11.49 23.45 13.35
N GLY A 151 11.10 24.52 14.03
CA GLY A 151 11.88 25.19 15.07
C GLY A 151 12.63 26.38 14.49
N CYS A 152 12.44 27.55 15.08
CA CYS A 152 13.12 28.77 14.65
C CYS A 152 13.28 29.77 15.80
N TYR A 153 14.06 30.81 15.56
CA TYR A 153 14.14 31.97 16.44
C TYR A 153 13.49 33.15 15.74
N GLN A 154 12.53 33.79 16.39
CA GLN A 154 11.98 35.08 15.98
C GLN A 154 12.55 36.15 16.92
N GLY A 155 13.69 36.72 16.53
CA GLY A 155 14.49 37.55 17.42
C GLY A 155 14.97 36.74 18.62
N ASN A 156 14.55 37.15 19.83
CA ASN A 156 14.92 36.49 21.08
C ASN A 156 13.92 35.40 21.52
N ILE A 157 12.87 35.14 20.73
CA ILE A 157 11.86 34.12 21.05
C ILE A 157 12.21 32.83 20.33
N HIS A 158 12.40 31.75 21.10
CA HIS A 158 12.53 30.41 20.55
C HIS A 158 11.14 29.83 20.29
N LEU A 159 10.85 29.51 19.04
CA LEU A 159 9.66 28.78 18.64
C LEU A 159 10.05 27.31 18.46
N PRO A 160 9.45 26.38 19.22
CA PRO A 160 9.77 24.96 19.10
C PRO A 160 9.29 24.40 17.75
N ALA A 161 9.85 23.27 17.36
CA ALA A 161 9.35 22.52 16.20
C ALA A 161 7.88 22.12 16.41
N GLY A 162 7.09 22.17 15.33
CA GLY A 162 5.66 21.88 15.38
C GLY A 162 4.77 23.10 15.67
N HIS A 163 5.36 24.27 15.96
CA HIS A 163 4.60 25.50 16.14
C HIS A 163 4.00 26.01 14.81
N ALA A 164 2.74 26.46 14.84
CA ALA A 164 2.07 27.06 13.69
C ALA A 164 2.53 28.51 13.49
N LEU A 165 3.30 28.75 12.43
CA LEU A 165 3.75 30.08 12.02
C LEU A 165 2.67 30.83 11.25
N ILE A 166 1.87 30.11 10.46
CA ILE A 166 0.72 30.63 9.73
C ILE A 166 -0.44 29.66 10.00
N PRO A 167 -1.57 30.12 10.57
CA PRO A 167 -2.71 29.25 10.83
C PRO A 167 -3.28 28.68 9.53
N LEU A 168 -3.92 27.52 9.60
CA LEU A 168 -4.59 26.92 8.46
C LEU A 168 -5.69 27.82 7.92
N ASN A 169 -5.61 28.17 6.63
CA ASN A 169 -6.70 28.86 5.96
C ASN A 169 -7.79 27.86 5.51
N GLU A 170 -8.76 27.63 6.39
CA GLU A 170 -9.85 26.68 6.15
C GLU A 170 -10.69 26.99 4.90
N ALA A 171 -10.89 28.27 4.58
CA ALA A 171 -11.64 28.67 3.39
C ALA A 171 -10.93 28.22 2.10
N GLN A 172 -9.60 28.32 2.05
CA GLN A 172 -8.79 27.84 0.93
C GLN A 172 -8.78 26.31 0.83
N VAL A 173 -8.85 25.59 1.97
CA VAL A 173 -9.03 24.13 1.94
C VAL A 173 -10.36 23.77 1.27
N ARG A 174 -11.46 24.44 1.65
CA ARG A 174 -12.78 24.19 1.05
C ARG A 174 -12.80 24.50 -0.45
N GLU A 175 -12.22 25.62 -0.87
CA GLU A 175 -12.13 26.01 -2.28
C GLU A 175 -11.27 25.03 -3.09
N GLY A 176 -10.11 24.64 -2.54
CA GLY A 176 -9.22 23.65 -3.15
C GLY A 176 -9.91 22.29 -3.30
N ALA A 177 -10.61 21.82 -2.27
CA ALA A 177 -11.37 20.58 -2.31
C ALA A 177 -12.42 20.58 -3.43
N LYS A 178 -13.24 21.64 -3.52
CA LYS A 178 -14.24 21.80 -4.60
C LYS A 178 -13.59 21.82 -5.97
N THR A 179 -12.48 22.54 -6.13
CA THR A 179 -11.74 22.60 -7.39
C THR A 179 -11.24 21.21 -7.82
N LEU A 180 -10.71 20.41 -6.90
CA LEU A 180 -10.27 19.04 -7.20
C LEU A 180 -11.44 18.13 -7.54
N ILE A 181 -12.55 18.23 -6.79
CA ILE A 181 -13.80 17.51 -7.06
C ILE A 181 -14.35 17.82 -8.46
N ASP A 182 -14.45 19.11 -8.81
CA ASP A 182 -14.95 19.56 -10.12
C ASP A 182 -14.05 19.10 -11.27
N ARG A 183 -12.76 18.91 -10.98
CA ARG A 183 -11.81 18.34 -11.94
C ARG A 183 -11.96 16.83 -12.10
N GLY A 184 -12.68 16.13 -11.21
CA GLY A 184 -12.88 14.69 -11.28
C GLY A 184 -11.67 13.88 -10.81
N VAL A 185 -11.02 14.31 -9.73
CA VAL A 185 -10.05 13.45 -9.02
C VAL A 185 -10.78 12.32 -8.31
N GLU A 186 -10.10 11.19 -8.11
CA GLU A 186 -10.67 9.98 -7.50
C GLU A 186 -10.16 9.76 -6.06
N VAL A 187 -9.15 10.52 -5.64
CA VAL A 187 -8.52 10.45 -4.32
C VAL A 187 -7.82 11.77 -4.02
N ILE A 188 -7.90 12.25 -2.78
CA ILE A 188 -7.25 13.49 -2.35
C ILE A 188 -6.15 13.18 -1.33
N GLY A 189 -4.91 13.51 -1.66
CA GLY A 189 -3.80 13.51 -0.73
C GLY A 189 -3.56 14.89 -0.12
N ILE A 190 -3.19 14.94 1.16
CA ILE A 190 -2.84 16.18 1.86
C ILE A 190 -1.41 16.08 2.37
N LEU A 191 -0.56 17.04 1.98
CA LEU A 191 0.83 17.12 2.41
C LEU A 191 1.19 18.54 2.81
N PHE A 192 1.31 18.77 4.11
CA PHE A 192 1.83 20.02 4.65
C PHE A 192 3.27 19.85 5.14
N ILE A 193 4.07 20.90 4.99
CA ILE A 193 5.47 20.84 5.42
C ILE A 193 5.53 20.81 6.96
N TYR A 194 6.35 19.91 7.51
CA TYR A 194 6.45 19.59 8.94
C TYR A 194 5.21 18.94 9.59
N SER A 195 4.26 18.43 8.81
CA SER A 195 3.12 17.67 9.35
C SER A 195 3.52 16.42 10.14
N PHE A 196 4.67 15.81 9.83
CA PHE A 196 5.26 14.71 10.61
C PHE A 196 5.64 15.10 12.04
N VAL A 197 5.79 16.39 12.34
CA VAL A 197 6.04 16.92 13.69
C VAL A 197 4.73 17.32 14.36
N ASN A 198 3.87 18.04 13.63
CA ASN A 198 2.54 18.41 14.09
C ASN A 198 1.52 18.18 12.97
N PRO A 199 0.68 17.12 13.05
CA PRO A 199 -0.25 16.74 11.99
C PRO A 199 -1.56 17.54 12.02
N GLU A 200 -1.76 18.41 13.01
CA GLU A 200 -3.04 19.09 13.28
C GLU A 200 -3.64 19.79 12.05
N HIS A 201 -2.81 20.50 11.26
CA HIS A 201 -3.29 21.14 10.03
C HIS A 201 -3.73 20.12 8.97
N GLU A 202 -3.01 19.01 8.78
CA GLU A 202 -3.41 17.99 7.80
C GLU A 202 -4.70 17.31 8.23
N HIS A 203 -4.83 16.95 9.51
CA HIS A 203 -6.04 16.32 10.05
C HIS A 203 -7.24 17.27 10.00
N ARG A 204 -7.05 18.56 10.30
CA ARG A 204 -8.13 19.55 10.16
C ARG A 204 -8.51 19.76 8.70
N ALA A 205 -7.54 19.83 7.79
CA ALA A 205 -7.81 19.93 6.36
C ALA A 205 -8.56 18.69 5.85
N LYS A 206 -8.20 17.48 6.30
CA LYS A 206 -8.92 16.25 5.98
C LYS A 206 -10.39 16.31 6.41
N ALA A 207 -10.67 16.70 7.65
CA ALA A 207 -12.04 16.84 8.13
C ALA A 207 -12.86 17.81 7.25
N ILE A 208 -12.26 18.94 6.85
CA ILE A 208 -12.91 19.92 5.97
C ILE A 208 -13.18 19.33 4.58
N VAL A 209 -12.22 18.59 4.00
CA VAL A 209 -12.40 17.94 2.69
C VAL A 209 -13.53 16.90 2.77
N GLU A 210 -13.58 16.10 3.84
CA GLU A 210 -14.64 15.12 4.08
C GLU A 210 -16.02 15.78 4.22
N GLU A 211 -16.12 16.92 4.93
CA GLU A 211 -17.34 17.73 5.00
C GLU A 211 -17.79 18.20 3.59
N VAL A 212 -16.86 18.69 2.77
CA VAL A 212 -17.16 19.15 1.40
C VAL A 212 -17.58 18.00 0.49
N LEU A 213 -16.93 16.83 0.59
CA LEU A 213 -17.32 15.63 -0.15
C LEU A 213 -18.76 15.22 0.18
N ALA A 214 -19.13 15.24 1.46
CA ALA A 214 -20.48 14.95 1.91
C ALA A 214 -21.51 15.97 1.37
N GLU A 215 -21.19 17.26 1.37
CA GLU A 215 -22.04 18.32 0.78
C GLU A 215 -22.24 18.13 -0.73
N CYS A 216 -21.22 17.65 -1.44
CA CYS A 216 -21.25 17.38 -2.88
C CYS A 216 -21.86 16.01 -3.22
N GLY A 217 -22.17 15.17 -2.23
CA GLY A 217 -22.67 13.81 -2.44
C GLY A 217 -21.64 12.86 -3.08
N GLN A 218 -20.35 13.11 -2.86
CA GLN A 218 -19.25 12.25 -3.33
C GLN A 218 -18.60 11.50 -2.15
N ALA A 219 -18.00 10.35 -2.46
CA ALA A 219 -17.25 9.55 -1.50
C ALA A 219 -15.91 9.17 -2.13
N LEU A 220 -14.86 9.94 -1.81
CA LEU A 220 -13.50 9.71 -2.28
C LEU A 220 -12.58 9.55 -1.05
N PRO A 221 -11.53 8.72 -1.11
CA PRO A 221 -10.58 8.64 -0.01
C PRO A 221 -9.81 9.94 0.17
N VAL A 222 -9.59 10.32 1.43
CA VAL A 222 -8.77 11.47 1.83
C VAL A 222 -7.61 10.99 2.71
N VAL A 223 -6.39 11.18 2.25
CA VAL A 223 -5.19 10.59 2.84
C VAL A 223 -4.22 11.68 3.29
N CYS A 224 -3.83 11.67 4.56
CA CYS A 224 -2.84 12.60 5.11
C CYS A 224 -1.43 12.00 5.03
N SER A 225 -0.46 12.82 4.63
CA SER A 225 0.94 12.40 4.57
C SER A 225 1.50 12.01 5.95
N ALA A 226 1.00 12.63 7.01
CA ALA A 226 1.37 12.31 8.39
C ALA A 226 0.88 10.93 8.85
N ASP A 227 -0.22 10.41 8.29
CA ASP A 227 -0.73 9.06 8.64
C ASP A 227 0.02 7.97 7.84
N VAL A 228 0.51 8.33 6.66
CA VAL A 228 1.16 7.39 5.72
C VAL A 228 2.66 7.27 5.96
N ALA A 229 3.35 8.39 6.07
CA ALA A 229 4.81 8.43 6.20
C ALA A 229 5.22 9.62 7.09
N PRO A 230 5.04 9.53 8.43
CA PRO A 230 5.41 10.59 9.38
C PRO A 230 6.92 10.70 9.58
N VAL A 231 7.64 10.95 8.49
CA VAL A 231 9.10 11.11 8.46
C VAL A 231 9.48 12.45 7.84
N ALA A 232 10.66 12.93 8.21
CA ALA A 232 11.28 14.10 7.59
C ALA A 232 11.61 13.84 6.10
N LYS A 233 11.86 14.93 5.36
CA LYS A 233 12.06 14.98 3.90
C LYS A 233 10.76 14.82 3.11
N GLU A 234 10.22 15.95 2.69
CA GLU A 234 8.98 16.09 1.92
C GLU A 234 8.99 15.30 0.61
N ASN A 235 10.12 15.23 -0.12
CA ASN A 235 10.19 14.47 -1.37
C ASN A 235 9.88 12.97 -1.19
N ASN A 236 10.44 12.33 -0.16
CA ASN A 236 10.18 10.91 0.11
C ASN A 236 8.77 10.71 0.66
N ARG A 237 8.32 11.59 1.56
CA ARG A 237 6.95 11.56 2.11
C ARG A 237 5.89 11.75 1.02
N LEU A 238 6.15 12.64 0.05
CA LEU A 238 5.31 12.86 -1.11
C LEU A 238 5.21 11.60 -1.97
N LYS A 239 6.32 10.92 -2.25
CA LYS A 239 6.31 9.65 -3.01
C LYS A 239 5.48 8.57 -2.32
N SER A 240 5.65 8.40 -1.00
CA SER A 240 4.84 7.45 -0.21
C SER A 240 3.35 7.81 -0.25
N LEU A 241 3.00 9.10 -0.08
CA LEU A 241 1.62 9.56 -0.19
C LEU A 241 1.06 9.32 -1.60
N LEU A 242 1.83 9.61 -2.64
CA LEU A 242 1.42 9.40 -4.03
C LEU A 242 1.18 7.92 -4.32
N PHE A 243 2.05 7.01 -3.90
CA PHE A 243 1.79 5.57 -4.06
C PHE A 243 0.57 5.10 -3.29
N GLN A 244 0.36 5.63 -2.08
CA GLN A 244 -0.83 5.33 -1.29
C GLN A 244 -2.11 5.75 -2.04
N CYS A 245 -2.17 7.00 -2.51
CA CYS A 245 -3.33 7.54 -3.21
C CYS A 245 -3.53 6.87 -4.58
N PHE A 246 -2.47 6.79 -5.40
CA PHE A 246 -2.53 6.36 -6.79
C PHE A 246 -2.88 4.88 -6.94
N ALA A 247 -2.31 4.02 -6.09
CA ALA A 247 -2.44 2.57 -6.24
C ALA A 247 -3.02 1.88 -5.00
N ALA A 248 -2.57 2.23 -3.79
CA ALA A 248 -2.86 1.42 -2.61
C ALA A 248 -4.33 1.47 -2.16
N GLU A 249 -5.01 2.62 -2.30
CA GLU A 249 -6.43 2.71 -1.95
C GLU A 249 -7.34 1.89 -2.90
N GLN A 250 -6.99 1.79 -4.18
CA GLN A 250 -7.68 0.89 -5.10
C GLN A 250 -7.51 -0.58 -4.67
N VAL A 251 -6.27 -0.97 -4.33
CA VAL A 251 -5.98 -2.32 -3.86
C VAL A 251 -6.68 -2.62 -2.53
N ARG A 252 -6.78 -1.64 -1.63
CA ARG A 252 -7.52 -1.78 -0.36
C ARG A 252 -8.97 -2.20 -0.60
N GLU A 253 -9.65 -1.56 -1.55
CA GLU A 253 -11.04 -1.87 -1.89
C GLU A 253 -11.18 -3.31 -2.42
N SER A 254 -10.30 -3.74 -3.33
CA SER A 254 -10.29 -5.12 -3.83
C SER A 254 -10.08 -6.13 -2.71
N LEU A 255 -9.11 -5.90 -1.82
CA LEU A 255 -8.82 -6.80 -0.71
C LEU A 255 -9.96 -6.86 0.31
N LEU A 256 -10.69 -5.77 0.53
CA LEU A 256 -11.89 -5.77 1.37
C LEU A 256 -13.04 -6.56 0.75
N GLN A 257 -13.16 -6.58 -0.59
CA GLN A 257 -14.11 -7.45 -1.27
C GLN A 257 -13.74 -8.93 -1.12
N VAL A 258 -12.43 -9.26 -1.20
CA VAL A 258 -11.93 -10.62 -0.92
C VAL A 258 -12.23 -11.02 0.53
N GLU A 259 -11.98 -10.13 1.51
CA GLU A 259 -12.33 -10.38 2.92
C GLU A 259 -13.84 -10.64 3.08
N THR A 260 -14.67 -9.89 2.35
CA THR A 260 -16.13 -10.06 2.38
C THR A 260 -16.54 -11.42 1.82
N GLU A 261 -15.92 -11.88 0.74
CA GLU A 261 -16.17 -13.21 0.18
C GLU A 261 -15.69 -14.34 1.11
N ALA A 262 -14.53 -14.19 1.75
CA ALA A 262 -14.06 -15.15 2.75
C ALA A 262 -15.03 -15.25 3.93
N LYS A 263 -15.53 -14.11 4.42
CA LYS A 263 -16.51 -14.02 5.52
C LYS A 263 -17.87 -14.60 5.17
N SER A 264 -18.34 -14.39 3.94
CA SER A 264 -19.62 -14.96 3.47
C SER A 264 -19.60 -16.50 3.48
N ARG A 265 -18.40 -17.09 3.47
CA ARG A 265 -18.12 -18.54 3.52
C ARG A 265 -17.82 -19.08 4.92
N GLY A 266 -17.87 -18.23 5.94
CA GLY A 266 -17.70 -18.64 7.34
C GLY A 266 -16.34 -18.31 7.96
N TYR A 267 -15.44 -17.60 7.25
CA TYR A 267 -14.21 -17.11 7.88
C TYR A 267 -14.52 -16.04 8.93
N VAL A 268 -14.02 -16.23 10.15
CA VAL A 268 -14.28 -15.32 11.28
C VAL A 268 -13.19 -14.26 11.43
N GLY A 269 -12.02 -14.47 10.82
CA GLY A 269 -10.86 -13.61 10.94
C GLY A 269 -10.88 -12.35 10.06
N ARG A 270 -9.70 -11.74 9.93
CA ARG A 270 -9.42 -10.64 8.99
C ARG A 270 -8.51 -11.16 7.89
N LEU A 271 -8.69 -10.66 6.67
CA LEU A 271 -7.77 -10.98 5.59
C LEU A 271 -6.44 -10.27 5.86
N LEU A 272 -5.34 -10.99 5.74
CA LEU A 272 -4.00 -10.46 5.90
C LEU A 272 -3.34 -10.27 4.53
N THR A 273 -2.39 -9.34 4.45
CA THR A 273 -1.50 -9.17 3.30
C THR A 273 -0.07 -8.94 3.77
N LEU A 274 0.90 -9.24 2.91
CA LEU A 274 2.31 -9.10 3.23
C LEU A 274 2.84 -7.70 2.90
N LEU A 275 3.63 -7.17 3.82
CA LEU A 275 4.43 -5.97 3.65
C LEU A 275 5.73 -6.33 2.92
N SER A 276 6.31 -5.32 2.28
CA SER A 276 7.52 -5.45 1.45
C SER A 276 8.77 -5.81 2.26
N TYR A 277 8.68 -5.78 3.59
CA TYR A 277 9.75 -6.17 4.52
C TYR A 277 9.35 -7.41 5.35
N GLY A 278 8.32 -8.15 4.94
CA GLY A 278 7.95 -9.47 5.45
C GLY A 278 7.02 -9.51 6.65
N GLY A 279 6.52 -8.37 7.12
CA GLY A 279 5.41 -8.33 8.08
C GLY A 279 4.06 -8.66 7.44
N ALA A 280 3.06 -9.11 8.21
CA ALA A 280 1.69 -9.29 7.75
C ALA A 280 0.75 -8.31 8.45
N VAL A 281 -0.18 -7.70 7.71
CA VAL A 281 -1.15 -6.72 8.22
C VAL A 281 -2.54 -6.95 7.63
N ASN A 282 -3.58 -6.42 8.26
CA ASN A 282 -4.93 -6.41 7.71
C ASN A 282 -5.22 -5.12 6.91
N MET A 283 -6.40 -5.04 6.29
CA MET A 283 -6.81 -3.88 5.48
C MET A 283 -7.17 -2.62 6.28
N GLU A 284 -7.06 -2.64 7.61
CA GLU A 284 -7.18 -1.44 8.46
C GLU A 284 -5.83 -0.70 8.56
N TYR A 285 -4.75 -1.33 8.11
CA TYR A 285 -3.42 -0.73 8.11
C TYR A 285 -3.35 0.52 7.20
N PRO A 286 -2.93 1.69 7.71
CA PRO A 286 -3.01 2.93 6.94
C PRO A 286 -1.95 3.02 5.83
N ARG A 287 -0.88 2.23 5.88
CA ARG A 287 0.30 2.34 5.00
C ARG A 287 0.38 1.20 3.99
N LEU A 288 -0.72 0.93 3.28
CA LEU A 288 -0.74 -0.17 2.31
C LEU A 288 0.22 0.01 1.13
N TYR A 289 0.74 1.20 0.84
CA TYR A 289 1.84 1.35 -0.13
C TYR A 289 3.06 0.49 0.23
N GLU A 290 3.23 0.13 1.50
CA GLU A 290 4.27 -0.78 1.95
C GLU A 290 4.03 -2.23 1.48
N THR A 291 2.90 -2.58 0.87
CA THR A 291 2.62 -3.92 0.29
C THR A 291 2.93 -3.99 -1.21
N MET A 292 3.54 -2.94 -1.79
CA MET A 292 3.76 -2.82 -3.23
C MET A 292 4.48 -4.03 -3.86
N ILE A 293 5.38 -4.70 -3.13
CA ILE A 293 6.07 -5.91 -3.58
C ILE A 293 5.74 -7.14 -2.70
N SER A 294 4.50 -7.26 -2.23
CA SER A 294 4.06 -8.33 -1.33
C SER A 294 4.30 -9.75 -1.87
N GLY A 295 4.04 -9.97 -3.17
CA GLY A 295 4.22 -11.28 -3.82
C GLY A 295 5.69 -11.72 -3.86
N PRO A 296 6.60 -10.93 -4.47
CA PRO A 296 8.04 -11.23 -4.49
C PRO A 296 8.65 -11.45 -3.10
N VAL A 297 8.19 -10.69 -2.10
CA VAL A 297 8.65 -10.84 -0.71
C VAL A 297 8.17 -12.14 -0.08
N GLY A 298 6.95 -12.58 -0.38
CA GLY A 298 6.48 -13.91 -0.01
C GLY A 298 7.38 -15.02 -0.57
N GLY A 299 7.76 -14.92 -1.85
CA GLY A 299 8.72 -15.84 -2.48
C GLY A 299 10.09 -15.83 -1.81
N LEU A 300 10.60 -14.65 -1.43
CA LEU A 300 11.86 -14.50 -0.71
C LEU A 300 11.82 -15.09 0.71
N ILE A 301 10.72 -14.94 1.44
CA ILE A 301 10.52 -15.58 2.75
C ILE A 301 10.49 -17.11 2.60
N GLY A 302 9.80 -17.61 1.58
CA GLY A 302 9.81 -19.04 1.25
C GLY A 302 11.22 -19.55 0.92
N ALA A 303 11.98 -18.79 0.13
CA ALA A 303 13.36 -19.10 -0.19
C ALA A 303 14.29 -19.06 1.04
N GLN A 304 14.06 -18.15 1.98
CA GLN A 304 14.77 -18.09 3.27
C GLN A 304 14.54 -19.37 4.07
N PHE A 305 13.28 -19.82 4.18
CA PHE A 305 12.95 -21.07 4.84
C PHE A 305 13.64 -22.29 4.19
N VAL A 306 13.64 -22.37 2.85
CA VAL A 306 14.33 -23.44 2.12
C VAL A 306 15.85 -23.35 2.34
N ALA A 307 16.43 -22.16 2.31
CA ALA A 307 17.85 -21.94 2.53
C ALA A 307 18.28 -22.40 3.93
N GLU A 308 17.48 -22.14 4.97
CA GLU A 308 17.72 -22.65 6.32
C GLU A 308 17.71 -24.18 6.38
N LYS A 309 16.74 -24.83 5.72
CA LYS A 309 16.65 -26.30 5.70
C LYS A 309 17.80 -26.96 4.93
N LEU A 310 18.29 -26.30 3.88
CA LEU A 310 19.39 -26.79 3.06
C LEU A 310 20.77 -26.35 3.57
N GLY A 311 20.83 -25.50 4.60
CA GLY A 311 22.09 -24.94 5.09
C GLY A 311 22.77 -23.98 4.11
N ILE A 312 22.03 -23.37 3.19
CA ILE A 312 22.55 -22.39 2.22
C ILE A 312 22.54 -21.00 2.86
N ASP A 313 23.68 -20.30 2.83
CA ASP A 313 23.80 -18.96 3.41
C ASP A 313 23.44 -17.84 2.43
N ASN A 314 23.78 -18.02 1.14
CA ASN A 314 23.60 -17.00 0.12
C ASN A 314 22.81 -17.58 -1.05
N LEU A 315 21.73 -16.90 -1.45
CA LEU A 315 20.81 -17.38 -2.48
C LEU A 315 20.28 -16.21 -3.31
N VAL A 316 20.19 -16.43 -4.62
CA VAL A 316 19.55 -15.52 -5.57
C VAL A 316 18.22 -16.16 -5.95
N THR A 317 17.12 -15.47 -5.69
CA THR A 317 15.80 -15.85 -6.22
C THR A 317 15.56 -15.11 -7.52
N ALA A 318 14.93 -15.79 -8.47
CA ALA A 318 14.47 -15.20 -9.71
C ALA A 318 13.10 -15.78 -10.01
N ASP A 319 12.08 -14.93 -10.08
CA ASP A 319 10.73 -15.28 -10.47
C ASP A 319 10.39 -14.59 -11.80
N MET A 320 9.93 -15.38 -12.76
CA MET A 320 9.59 -14.91 -14.09
C MET A 320 8.10 -15.16 -14.34
N GLY A 321 7.32 -14.08 -14.22
CA GLY A 321 5.91 -14.07 -14.55
C GLY A 321 5.64 -13.69 -16.00
N GLY A 322 4.35 -13.57 -16.35
CA GLY A 322 3.93 -13.09 -17.67
C GLY A 322 4.07 -11.57 -17.87
N THR A 323 4.42 -10.81 -16.83
CA THR A 323 4.44 -9.34 -16.85
C THR A 323 5.70 -8.73 -16.20
N SER A 324 6.23 -9.36 -15.15
CA SER A 324 7.44 -8.92 -14.43
C SER A 324 8.50 -10.02 -14.38
N PHE A 325 9.74 -9.60 -14.14
CA PHE A 325 10.85 -10.45 -13.74
C PHE A 325 11.41 -9.91 -12.43
N ASP A 326 11.24 -10.67 -11.36
CA ASP A 326 11.53 -10.25 -10.00
C ASP A 326 12.77 -11.00 -9.48
N VAL A 327 13.77 -10.26 -9.01
CA VAL A 327 15.02 -10.81 -8.49
C VAL A 327 15.20 -10.40 -7.04
N GLY A 328 15.52 -11.37 -6.19
CA GLY A 328 15.75 -11.15 -4.77
C GLY A 328 17.07 -11.76 -4.32
N LEU A 329 17.65 -11.19 -3.26
CA LEU A 329 18.92 -11.63 -2.69
C LEU A 329 18.74 -11.99 -1.22
N LEU A 330 19.24 -13.17 -0.87
CA LEU A 330 19.48 -13.57 0.51
C LEU A 330 20.99 -13.57 0.74
N VAL A 331 21.44 -12.79 1.71
CA VAL A 331 22.85 -12.72 2.12
C VAL A 331 22.93 -13.10 3.59
N ASP A 332 23.77 -14.09 3.93
CA ASP A 332 23.87 -14.65 5.28
C ASP A 332 22.51 -15.04 5.89
N ARG A 333 21.64 -15.64 5.06
CA ARG A 333 20.24 -16.00 5.38
C ARG A 333 19.34 -14.84 5.79
N ARG A 334 19.69 -13.60 5.44
CA ARG A 334 18.88 -12.41 5.69
C ARG A 334 18.39 -11.82 4.37
N LEU A 335 17.17 -11.30 4.41
CA LEU A 335 16.57 -10.53 3.32
C LEU A 335 17.42 -9.27 3.09
N GLY A 336 17.92 -9.10 1.87
CA GLY A 336 18.69 -7.94 1.42
C GLY A 336 17.83 -6.81 0.87
#